data_AF-A0A399Q1L4-F1
#
_entry.id   AF-A0A399Q1L4-F1
#
_cell.length_a   1.000
_cell.length_b   1.000
_cell.length_c   1.000
_cell.angle_alpha   90.00
_cell.angle_beta   90.00
_cell.angle_gamma   90.00
#
_symmetry.space_group_name_H-M   'P 1'
#
loop_
_entity.id
_entity.type
_entity.pdbx_description
1 polymer ?
#
loop_
_entity_poly.entity_id
_entity_poly.type
_entity_poly.pdbx_seq_one_letter_code
_entity_poly.pdbx_strand_id
1 'polypeptide(L)'
;MCIRDRSRSGGTNYAALASLGMMAFQAYQAWQRSQASAAPQQTPQTADLLAGPQVEEHSHAVLRALIAAAKADGRIDESEKQLIGSEIGRHTDDPDLQQWLDAEVAKPLDAREVAQAANNDPAVAAEMYIASVMLVDDQQDAERNYLDELAAALQIDPELQVHLEQQAKRSA
;
A
#
# COMPACT_ATOMS: atom_id res chain seq x y z
N MET A 1 -23.05 25.55 34.81
CA MET A 1 -23.26 24.20 34.27
C MET A 1 -22.30 24.06 33.09
N CYS A 2 -21.14 23.43 33.32
CA CYS A 2 -20.13 23.22 32.30
C CYS A 2 -20.05 21.72 32.04
N ILE A 3 -20.45 21.28 30.86
CA ILE A 3 -20.06 19.98 30.32
C ILE A 3 -19.28 20.28 29.05
N ARG A 4 -18.03 19.83 29.09
CA ARG A 4 -16.98 20.05 28.11
C ARG A 4 -17.09 18.90 27.11
N ASP A 5 -17.59 19.18 25.91
CA ASP A 5 -17.55 18.20 24.82
C ASP A 5 -16.09 17.96 24.44
N ARG A 6 -15.64 16.72 24.60
CA ARG A 6 -14.33 16.26 24.18
C ARG A 6 -14.53 15.06 23.27
N SER A 7 -13.99 15.20 22.06
CA SER A 7 -13.52 14.14 21.16
C SER A 7 -14.58 13.30 20.44
N ARG A 8 -14.63 13.48 19.12
CA ARG A 8 -14.69 12.34 18.20
C ARG A 8 -13.42 12.37 17.35
N SER A 9 -12.57 11.41 17.63
CA SER A 9 -11.36 11.04 16.93
C SER A 9 -11.69 10.57 15.51
N GLY A 10 -11.41 11.41 14.51
CA GLY A 10 -11.15 10.96 13.15
C GLY A 10 -9.69 10.55 13.07
N GLY A 11 -9.39 9.26 12.97
CA GLY A 11 -8.01 8.77 12.97
C GLY A 11 -7.90 7.29 13.25
N THR A 12 -8.64 6.46 12.50
CA THR A 12 -8.56 4.99 12.63
C THR A 12 -7.92 4.33 11.40
N ASN A 13 -7.82 5.05 10.29
CA ASN A 13 -7.25 4.52 9.05
C ASN A 13 -5.70 4.63 8.97
N TYR A 14 -5.08 5.50 9.79
CA TYR A 14 -3.63 5.79 9.69
C TYR A 14 -2.72 4.86 10.50
N ALA A 15 -3.24 4.20 11.54
CA ALA A 15 -2.42 3.33 12.39
C ALA A 15 -1.97 2.04 11.67
N ALA A 16 -2.81 1.51 10.76
CA ALA A 16 -2.48 0.32 9.97
C ALA A 16 -1.39 0.63 8.93
N LEU A 17 -1.50 1.74 8.20
CA LEU A 17 -0.51 2.18 7.20
C LEU A 17 0.86 2.44 7.84
N ALA A 18 0.91 3.09 9.00
CA ALA A 18 2.17 3.35 9.71
C ALA A 18 2.94 2.05 10.07
N SER A 19 2.23 0.93 10.29
CA SER A 19 2.88 -0.36 10.57
C SER A 19 3.47 -1.02 9.32
N LEU A 20 2.76 -0.94 8.17
CA LEU A 20 3.22 -1.46 6.88
C LEU A 20 4.42 -0.67 6.36
N GLY A 21 4.35 0.67 6.40
CA GLY A 21 5.45 1.54 6.03
C GLY A 21 6.70 1.31 6.88
N MET A 22 6.55 1.06 8.18
CA MET A 22 7.69 0.68 9.03
C MET A 22 8.30 -0.67 8.64
N MET A 23 7.49 -1.67 8.29
CA MET A 23 8.01 -2.98 7.85
C MET A 23 8.75 -2.87 6.51
N ALA A 24 8.14 -2.22 5.52
CA ALA A 24 8.75 -1.98 4.21
C ALA A 24 10.07 -1.21 4.34
N PHE A 25 10.09 -0.16 5.17
CA PHE A 25 11.29 0.63 5.42
C PHE A 25 12.41 -0.19 6.10
N GLN A 26 12.08 -1.02 7.09
CA GLN A 26 13.06 -1.89 7.74
C GLN A 26 13.65 -2.93 6.78
N ALA A 27 12.82 -3.54 5.93
CA ALA A 27 13.25 -4.49 4.90
C ALA A 27 14.23 -3.83 3.92
N TYR A 28 13.85 -2.67 3.40
CA TYR A 28 14.65 -1.89 2.47
C TYR A 28 15.98 -1.45 3.09
N GLN A 29 15.96 -0.97 4.33
CA GLN A 29 17.18 -0.56 5.05
C GLN A 29 18.11 -1.76 5.32
N ALA A 30 17.57 -2.94 5.66
CA ALA A 30 18.36 -4.14 5.85
C ALA A 30 19.04 -4.58 4.55
N TRP A 31 18.31 -4.55 3.43
CA TRP A 31 18.83 -4.86 2.09
C TRP A 31 19.87 -3.84 1.59
N GLN A 32 19.67 -2.55 1.88
CA GLN A 32 20.70 -1.54 1.60
C GLN A 32 22.00 -1.81 2.37
N ARG A 33 21.90 -2.22 3.64
CA ARG A 33 23.08 -2.56 4.46
C ARG A 33 23.81 -3.81 3.95
N SER A 34 23.10 -4.81 3.41
CA SER A 34 23.72 -6.01 2.85
C SER A 34 24.42 -5.76 1.52
N GLN A 35 24.03 -4.72 0.77
CA GLN A 35 24.72 -4.28 -0.45
C GLN A 35 25.84 -3.25 -0.21
N ALA A 36 25.92 -2.66 0.99
CA ALA A 36 26.86 -1.57 1.28
C ALA A 36 28.31 -2.06 1.44
N SER A 37 28.92 -2.42 0.30
CA SER A 37 30.30 -2.05 -0.03
C SER A 37 30.38 -0.82 -0.95
N ALA A 38 29.25 -0.24 -1.44
CA ALA A 38 29.29 0.96 -2.28
C ALA A 38 27.94 1.70 -2.41
N ALA A 39 27.58 2.63 -1.50
CA ALA A 39 26.79 3.84 -1.80
C ALA A 39 26.64 4.74 -0.56
N PRO A 40 26.56 6.09 -0.71
CA PRO A 40 26.37 7.01 0.41
C PRO A 40 24.97 6.86 1.01
N GLN A 41 24.91 6.78 2.34
CA GLN A 41 23.67 6.71 3.11
C GLN A 41 22.87 8.01 2.93
N GLN A 42 21.86 7.99 2.06
CA GLN A 42 20.75 8.94 2.17
C GLN A 42 19.75 8.34 3.16
N THR A 43 19.74 8.86 4.38
CA THR A 43 18.62 8.65 5.30
C THR A 43 17.41 9.41 4.75
N PRO A 44 16.35 8.75 4.25
CA PRO A 44 15.13 9.46 3.91
C PRO A 44 14.47 9.86 5.23
N GLN A 45 14.01 11.11 5.30
CA GLN A 45 13.32 11.68 6.45
C GLN A 45 11.93 11.03 6.60
N THR A 46 11.87 9.79 7.07
CA THR A 46 10.61 9.02 7.18
C THR A 46 9.75 9.36 8.40
N ALA A 47 10.04 10.44 9.12
CA ALA A 47 9.33 10.79 10.35
C ALA A 47 8.69 12.20 10.37
N ASP A 48 8.87 13.02 9.32
CA ASP A 48 8.44 14.43 9.35
C ASP A 48 7.31 14.78 8.35
N LEU A 49 6.73 13.80 7.67
CA LEU A 49 5.61 13.99 6.73
C LEU A 49 4.25 13.95 7.45
N LEU A 50 4.17 14.48 8.66
CA LEU A 50 2.91 14.53 9.42
C LEU A 50 2.05 15.70 8.91
N ALA A 51 1.09 15.36 8.05
CA ALA A 51 0.01 16.17 7.48
C ALA A 51 0.41 17.13 6.32
N GLY A 52 0.08 16.70 5.10
CA GLY A 52 0.17 17.48 3.86
C GLY A 52 -0.30 16.64 2.65
N PRO A 53 -0.39 17.24 1.45
CA PRO A 53 -0.86 16.55 0.23
C PRO A 53 -0.02 15.30 -0.14
N GLN A 54 1.24 15.24 0.32
CA GLN A 54 2.10 14.06 0.15
C GLN A 54 1.61 12.83 0.92
N VAL A 55 0.91 13.01 2.05
CA VAL A 55 0.33 11.90 2.83
C VAL A 55 -0.89 11.32 2.13
N GLU A 56 -1.71 12.17 1.52
CA GLU A 56 -2.89 11.73 0.77
C GLU A 56 -2.47 10.96 -0.48
N GLU A 57 -1.47 11.44 -1.21
CA GLU A 57 -0.91 10.76 -2.39
C GLU A 57 -0.28 9.40 -2.01
N HIS A 58 0.50 9.35 -0.94
CA HIS A 58 1.04 8.11 -0.38
C HIS A 58 -0.07 7.13 0.01
N SER A 59 -1.10 7.62 0.71
CA SER A 59 -2.23 6.80 1.15
C SER A 59 -3.00 6.22 -0.04
N HIS A 60 -3.20 7.01 -1.10
CA HIS A 60 -3.80 6.54 -2.35
C HIS A 60 -2.93 5.48 -3.05
N ALA A 61 -1.62 5.62 -3.03
CA ALA A 61 -0.71 4.63 -3.62
C ALA A 61 -0.83 3.27 -2.94
N VAL A 62 -0.80 3.25 -1.60
CA VAL A 62 -0.96 2.00 -0.83
C VAL A 62 -2.38 1.43 -1.00
N LEU A 63 -3.42 2.26 -0.98
CA LEU A 63 -4.80 1.82 -1.17
C LEU A 63 -5.03 1.24 -2.57
N ARG A 64 -4.46 1.85 -3.62
CA ARG A 64 -4.49 1.31 -4.99
C ARG A 64 -3.83 -0.07 -5.06
N ALA A 65 -2.70 -0.26 -4.40
CA ALA A 65 -2.02 -1.54 -4.34
C ALA A 65 -2.89 -2.62 -3.67
N LEU A 66 -3.53 -2.29 -2.54
CA LEU A 66 -4.46 -3.20 -1.85
C LEU A 66 -5.67 -3.59 -2.71
N ILE A 67 -6.28 -2.63 -3.42
CA ILE A 67 -7.42 -2.92 -4.30
C ILE A 67 -6.99 -3.85 -5.45
N ALA A 68 -5.83 -3.58 -6.05
CA ALA A 68 -5.28 -4.40 -7.12
C ALA A 68 -4.94 -5.81 -6.66
N ALA A 69 -4.33 -5.94 -5.47
CA ALA A 69 -4.08 -7.21 -4.81
C ALA A 69 -5.38 -8.02 -4.59
N ALA A 70 -6.41 -7.41 -4.02
CA ALA A 70 -7.69 -8.08 -3.81
C ALA A 70 -8.37 -8.51 -5.12
N LYS A 71 -8.18 -7.75 -6.21
CA LYS A 71 -8.65 -8.14 -7.55
C LYS A 71 -7.87 -9.31 -8.14
N ALA A 72 -6.56 -9.37 -7.90
CA ALA A 72 -5.71 -10.49 -8.34
C ALA A 72 -6.10 -11.80 -7.66
N ASP A 73 -6.46 -11.73 -6.37
CA ASP A 73 -6.92 -12.86 -5.54
C ASP A 73 -8.36 -13.33 -5.90
N GLY A 74 -9.04 -12.63 -6.81
CA GLY A 74 -10.42 -12.95 -7.21
C GLY A 74 -11.48 -12.66 -6.14
N ARG A 75 -11.12 -12.01 -5.03
CA ARG A 75 -12.01 -11.57 -3.94
C ARG A 75 -12.68 -10.22 -4.17
N ILE A 76 -12.62 -9.71 -5.40
CA ILE A 76 -13.40 -8.55 -5.80
C ILE A 76 -14.11 -8.88 -7.10
N ASP A 77 -15.34 -9.36 -6.97
CA ASP A 77 -16.29 -9.41 -8.07
C ASP A 77 -17.14 -8.13 -8.15
N GLU A 78 -17.93 -7.97 -9.21
CA GLU A 78 -18.74 -6.77 -9.45
C GLU A 78 -19.74 -6.45 -8.32
N SER A 79 -20.16 -7.46 -7.54
CA SER A 79 -21.04 -7.27 -6.39
C SER A 79 -20.28 -6.79 -5.16
N GLU A 80 -19.07 -7.29 -4.93
CA GLU A 80 -18.16 -6.78 -3.90
C GLU A 80 -17.74 -5.34 -4.18
N LYS A 81 -17.54 -4.96 -5.45
CA LYS A 81 -17.26 -3.56 -5.82
C LYS A 81 -18.35 -2.62 -5.30
N GLN A 82 -19.61 -2.97 -5.52
CA GLN A 82 -20.76 -2.18 -5.07
C GLN A 82 -20.87 -2.12 -3.54
N LEU A 83 -20.51 -3.21 -2.88
CA LEU A 83 -20.55 -3.31 -1.42
C LEU A 83 -19.42 -2.51 -0.76
N ILE A 84 -18.20 -2.57 -1.29
CA ILE A 84 -17.05 -1.77 -0.82
C ILE A 84 -17.35 -0.28 -0.95
N GLY A 85 -17.87 0.16 -2.11
CA GLY A 85 -18.30 1.55 -2.31
C GLY A 85 -19.38 1.99 -1.32
N SER A 86 -20.36 1.12 -1.06
CA SER A 86 -21.46 1.40 -0.12
C SER A 86 -20.99 1.48 1.35
N GLU A 87 -20.09 0.60 1.78
CA GLU A 87 -19.59 0.56 3.16
C GLU A 87 -18.64 1.73 3.44
N ILE A 88 -17.77 2.08 2.50
CA ILE A 88 -16.91 3.27 2.63
C ILE A 88 -17.75 4.54 2.59
N GLY A 89 -18.79 4.60 1.75
CA GLY A 89 -19.77 5.68 1.73
C GLY A 89 -20.45 5.96 3.07
N ARG A 90 -20.48 4.96 3.96
CA ARG A 90 -21.03 5.07 5.32
C ARG A 90 -20.01 5.47 6.38
N HIS A 91 -18.72 5.35 6.09
CA HIS A 91 -17.62 5.48 7.05
C HIS A 91 -16.71 6.69 6.76
N THR A 92 -16.80 7.27 5.56
CA THR A 92 -16.17 8.55 5.21
C THR A 92 -17.20 9.51 4.65
N ASP A 93 -17.21 10.76 5.12
CA ASP A 93 -18.05 11.84 4.58
C ASP A 93 -17.36 12.59 3.43
N ASP A 94 -16.25 12.05 2.90
CA ASP A 94 -15.49 12.64 1.80
C ASP A 94 -15.97 12.08 0.43
N PRO A 95 -16.73 12.87 -0.35
CA PRO A 95 -17.27 12.43 -1.63
C PRO A 95 -16.19 12.26 -2.72
N ASP A 96 -15.08 12.99 -2.64
CA ASP A 96 -14.01 12.93 -3.65
C ASP A 96 -13.24 11.61 -3.51
N LEU A 97 -12.98 11.19 -2.27
CA LEU A 97 -12.37 9.89 -1.98
C LEU A 97 -13.27 8.72 -2.40
N GLN A 98 -14.58 8.83 -2.18
CA GLN A 98 -15.55 7.81 -2.62
C GLN A 98 -15.55 7.68 -4.15
N GLN A 99 -15.61 8.80 -4.88
CA GLN A 99 -15.59 8.79 -6.34
C GLN A 99 -14.27 8.24 -6.89
N TRP A 100 -13.14 8.62 -6.29
CA TRP A 100 -11.83 8.08 -6.66
C TRP A 100 -11.78 6.56 -6.45
N LEU A 101 -12.28 6.07 -5.32
CA LEU A 101 -12.27 4.66 -4.99
C LEU A 101 -13.15 3.85 -5.95
N ASP A 102 -14.38 4.30 -6.21
CA ASP A 102 -15.29 3.63 -7.15
C ASP A 102 -14.66 3.54 -8.54
N ALA A 103 -14.02 4.62 -8.99
CA ALA A 103 -13.28 4.62 -10.25
C ALA A 103 -12.11 3.64 -10.23
N GLU A 104 -11.34 3.58 -9.14
CA GLU A 104 -10.18 2.69 -8.99
C GLU A 104 -10.57 1.21 -8.96
N VAL A 105 -11.65 0.88 -8.26
CA VAL A 105 -12.21 -0.46 -8.15
C VAL A 105 -12.80 -0.94 -9.50
N ALA A 106 -13.41 -0.03 -10.27
CA ALA A 106 -13.99 -0.34 -11.59
C ALA A 106 -12.96 -0.60 -12.69
N LYS A 107 -11.73 -0.10 -12.56
CA LYS A 107 -10.66 -0.33 -13.54
C LYS A 107 -10.37 -1.82 -13.74
N PRO A 108 -9.86 -2.25 -14.89
CA PRO A 108 -9.24 -3.57 -15.02
C PRO A 108 -8.00 -3.68 -14.11
N LEU A 109 -7.55 -4.90 -13.82
CA LEU A 109 -6.29 -5.10 -13.10
C LEU A 109 -5.11 -4.83 -14.05
N ASP A 110 -4.26 -3.86 -13.72
CA ASP A 110 -3.01 -3.56 -14.43
C ASP A 110 -1.91 -3.19 -13.41
N ALA A 111 -0.93 -4.08 -13.24
CA ALA A 111 0.16 -3.89 -12.30
C ALA A 111 1.05 -2.68 -12.64
N ARG A 112 1.16 -2.32 -13.93
CA ARG A 112 1.95 -1.17 -14.38
C ARG A 112 1.25 0.15 -14.06
N GLU A 113 -0.07 0.19 -14.20
CA GLU A 113 -0.85 1.36 -13.77
C GLU A 113 -0.77 1.54 -12.24
N VAL A 114 -0.86 0.44 -11.49
CA VAL A 114 -0.69 0.47 -10.03
C VAL A 114 0.67 1.06 -9.65
N ALA A 115 1.75 0.57 -10.25
CA ALA A 115 3.12 1.01 -9.95
C ALA A 115 3.37 2.51 -10.18
N GLN A 116 2.62 3.16 -11.08
CA GLN A 116 2.75 4.61 -11.29
C GLN A 116 2.44 5.42 -10.04
N ALA A 117 1.61 4.90 -9.13
CA ALA A 117 1.28 5.58 -7.88
C ALA A 117 2.48 5.70 -6.92
N ALA A 118 3.53 4.91 -7.11
CA ALA A 118 4.77 5.04 -6.33
C ALA A 118 5.57 6.29 -6.67
N ASN A 119 5.28 6.98 -7.78
CA ASN A 119 5.99 8.19 -8.22
C ASN A 119 7.53 8.06 -8.28
N ASN A 120 8.03 6.86 -8.56
CA ASN A 120 9.46 6.51 -8.52
C ASN A 120 10.12 6.67 -7.13
N ASP A 121 9.34 6.68 -6.04
CA ASP A 121 9.87 6.61 -4.68
C ASP A 121 10.07 5.13 -4.28
N PRO A 122 11.31 4.67 -4.06
CA PRO A 122 11.59 3.28 -3.68
C PRO A 122 10.96 2.87 -2.34
N ALA A 123 10.76 3.81 -1.42
CA ALA A 123 10.12 3.52 -0.13
C ALA A 123 8.63 3.24 -0.30
N VAL A 124 7.93 4.07 -1.10
CA VAL A 124 6.51 3.87 -1.44
C VAL A 124 6.35 2.59 -2.26
N ALA A 125 7.25 2.33 -3.21
CA ALA A 125 7.26 1.10 -4.00
C ALA A 125 7.36 -0.15 -3.12
N ALA A 126 8.31 -0.19 -2.18
CA ALA A 126 8.47 -1.31 -1.25
C ALA A 126 7.22 -1.48 -0.37
N GLU A 127 6.57 -0.39 0.04
CA GLU A 127 5.35 -0.44 0.86
C GLU A 127 4.14 -0.95 0.07
N MET A 128 3.94 -0.48 -1.16
CA MET A 128 2.89 -0.99 -2.05
C MET A 128 3.06 -2.48 -2.32
N TYR A 129 4.30 -2.94 -2.53
CA TYR A 129 4.59 -4.34 -2.75
C TYR A 129 4.29 -5.19 -1.50
N ILE A 130 4.79 -4.81 -0.33
CA ILE A 130 4.56 -5.59 0.90
C ILE A 130 3.07 -5.62 1.27
N ALA A 131 2.35 -4.52 1.06
CA ALA A 131 0.91 -4.46 1.25
C ALA A 131 0.16 -5.45 0.34
N SER A 132 0.61 -5.57 -0.91
CA SER A 132 0.04 -6.52 -1.87
C SER A 132 0.33 -7.97 -1.47
N VAL A 133 1.57 -8.28 -1.08
CA VAL A 133 1.96 -9.63 -0.62
C VAL A 133 1.19 -10.07 0.61
N MET A 134 0.85 -9.15 1.53
CA MET A 134 0.09 -9.50 2.74
C MET A 134 -1.39 -9.79 2.47
N LEU A 135 -1.92 -9.33 1.33
CA LEU A 135 -3.33 -9.47 0.99
C LEU A 135 -3.61 -10.60 0.02
N VAL A 136 -2.68 -10.85 -0.91
CA VAL A 136 -2.76 -11.90 -1.92
C VAL A 136 -2.28 -13.22 -1.35
N ASP A 137 -3.00 -14.31 -1.61
CA ASP A 137 -2.46 -15.66 -1.40
C ASP A 137 -1.47 -15.99 -2.53
N ASP A 138 -0.21 -16.32 -2.24
CA ASP A 138 0.79 -16.59 -3.29
C ASP A 138 0.77 -18.03 -3.82
N GLN A 139 -0.20 -18.83 -3.38
CA GLN A 139 -0.31 -20.25 -3.72
C GLN A 139 -0.92 -20.51 -5.11
N GLN A 140 -1.55 -19.52 -5.77
CA GLN A 140 -2.06 -19.68 -7.13
C GLN A 140 -1.20 -18.93 -8.16
N ASP A 141 -1.09 -19.50 -9.36
CA ASP A 141 -0.23 -18.98 -10.43
C ASP A 141 -0.60 -17.55 -10.87
N ALA A 142 -1.90 -17.21 -10.87
CA ALA A 142 -2.38 -15.89 -11.28
C ALA A 142 -1.95 -14.77 -10.30
N GLU A 143 -2.02 -15.08 -9.01
CA GLU A 143 -1.64 -14.22 -7.90
C GLU A 143 -0.13 -13.99 -7.87
N ARG A 144 0.65 -15.07 -8.06
CA ARG A 144 2.10 -15.00 -8.20
C ARG A 144 2.52 -14.14 -9.41
N ASN A 145 1.87 -14.34 -10.55
CA ASN A 145 2.16 -13.57 -11.75
C ASN A 145 1.87 -12.07 -11.55
N TYR A 146 0.77 -11.73 -10.86
CA TYR A 146 0.49 -10.35 -10.50
C TYR A 146 1.60 -9.72 -9.62
N LEU A 147 2.06 -10.43 -8.60
CA LEU A 147 3.14 -9.94 -7.73
C LEU A 147 4.45 -9.75 -8.49
N ASP A 148 4.84 -10.70 -9.35
CA ASP A 148 6.05 -10.60 -10.15
C ASP A 148 5.97 -9.44 -11.18
N GLU A 149 4.81 -9.23 -11.80
CA GLU A 149 4.56 -8.06 -12.68
C GLU A 149 4.62 -6.74 -11.92
N LEU A 150 4.05 -6.68 -10.71
CA LEU A 150 4.07 -5.50 -9.86
C LEU A 150 5.49 -5.17 -9.41
N ALA A 151 6.28 -6.16 -8.95
CA ALA A 151 7.67 -5.97 -8.55
C ALA A 151 8.51 -5.41 -9.71
N ALA A 152 8.35 -5.96 -10.92
CA ALA A 152 9.02 -5.48 -12.11
C ALA A 152 8.63 -4.04 -12.48
N ALA A 153 7.33 -3.71 -12.39
CA ALA A 153 6.83 -2.37 -12.70
C ALA A 153 7.27 -1.32 -11.66
N LEU A 154 7.38 -1.72 -10.39
CA LEU A 154 7.91 -0.91 -9.29
C LEU A 154 9.44 -0.81 -9.28
N GLN A 155 10.12 -1.52 -10.20
CA GLN A 155 11.57 -1.59 -10.28
C GLN A 155 12.23 -2.11 -9.01
N ILE A 156 11.56 -3.04 -8.33
CA ILE A 156 12.07 -3.69 -7.12
C ILE A 156 13.15 -4.69 -7.53
N ASP A 157 14.31 -4.60 -6.89
CA ASP A 157 15.39 -5.56 -7.11
C ASP A 157 14.96 -6.98 -6.69
N PRO A 158 15.30 -8.03 -7.45
CA PRO A 158 14.90 -9.40 -7.12
C PRO A 158 15.31 -9.87 -5.72
N GLU A 159 16.48 -9.43 -5.22
CA GLU A 159 16.88 -9.76 -3.85
C GLU A 159 16.00 -9.03 -2.84
N LEU A 160 15.70 -7.75 -3.08
CA LEU A 160 14.77 -6.97 -2.24
C LEU A 160 13.36 -7.58 -2.25
N GLN A 161 12.87 -8.03 -3.39
CA GLN A 161 11.57 -8.70 -3.53
C GLN A 161 11.47 -9.91 -2.58
N VAL A 162 12.48 -10.78 -2.60
CA VAL A 162 12.56 -11.95 -1.71
C VAL A 162 12.59 -11.54 -0.24
N HIS A 163 13.34 -10.49 0.11
CA HIS A 163 13.38 -9.97 1.47
C HIS A 163 12.01 -9.46 1.95
N LEU A 164 11.30 -8.71 1.09
CA LEU A 164 9.96 -8.20 1.38
C LEU A 164 8.94 -9.33 1.56
N GLU A 165 8.97 -10.35 0.69
CA GLU A 165 8.10 -11.52 0.81
C GLU A 165 8.35 -12.30 2.11
N GLN A 166 9.62 -12.52 2.47
CA GLN A 166 9.96 -13.17 3.73
C GLN A 166 9.50 -12.36 4.94
N GLN A 167 9.56 -11.04 4.87
CA GLN A 167 9.13 -10.17 5.95
C GLN A 167 7.60 -10.16 6.10
N ALA A 168 6.86 -10.10 4.99
CA ALA A 168 5.40 -10.21 5.01
C ALA A 168 4.93 -11.52 5.66
N LYS A 169 5.54 -12.66 5.28
CA LYS A 169 5.21 -14.00 5.82
C LYS A 169 5.50 -14.18 7.30
N ARG A 170 6.40 -13.38 7.89
CA ARG A 170 6.68 -13.42 9.35
C ARG A 170 5.67 -12.65 10.17
N SER A 171 4.93 -11.74 9.54
CA SER A 171 3.99 -10.82 10.18
C SER A 171 2.53 -11.24 10.02
N ALA A 172 2.24 -12.19 9.12
CA ALA A 172 0.93 -12.84 8.95
C ALA A 172 0.77 -14.02 9.93
#